data_AF-A0A378TV30-F1
#
_entry.id   AF-A0A378TV30-F1
#
_cell.length_a   1.000
_cell.length_b   1.000
_cell.length_c   1.000
_cell.angle_alpha   90.00
_cell.angle_beta   90.00
_cell.angle_gamma   90.00
#
_symmetry.space_group_name_H-M   'P 1'
#
loop_
_entity.id
_entity.type
_entity.pdbx_description
1 polymer ?
#
loop_
_entity_poly.entity_id
_entity_poly.type
_entity_poly.pdbx_seq_one_letter_code
_entity_poly.pdbx_strand_id
1 'polypeptide(L)'
;MSDKIPLPIELYYSNKFLLFSLVIGGAMIWIEQTMNTTTDDWFMITISILSMVFGVLIVLVCVISLINPTPALVITRYRISGGHGLLKRLLNKNNAIAFKDIHSLELDYHTHKDVKHWHIVILLKNGKKLYLPIRSMKYETVIINEKEIFHLINQVHQGNIPPTFEDFDMDIHDRMTTWGLFMIGFVVLMLVVGNLMK
;
A
#
# COMPACT_ATOMS: atom_id res chain seq x y z
N MET A 1 14.83 9.25 -22.95
CA MET A 1 13.56 8.48 -22.96
C MET A 1 12.45 9.46 -23.31
N SER A 2 11.40 9.05 -24.02
CA SER A 2 10.26 9.95 -24.26
C SER A 2 9.54 10.18 -22.92
N ASP A 3 9.43 11.42 -22.45
CA ASP A 3 8.78 11.76 -21.17
C ASP A 3 7.29 11.43 -21.14
N LYS A 4 6.71 11.09 -22.31
CA LYS A 4 5.31 10.74 -22.51
C LYS A 4 5.05 9.29 -22.13
N ILE A 5 4.13 9.07 -21.20
CA ILE A 5 3.79 7.76 -20.66
C ILE A 5 2.58 7.19 -21.42
N PRO A 6 2.66 5.95 -21.94
CA PRO A 6 1.53 5.31 -22.59
C PRO A 6 0.42 4.96 -21.58
N LEU A 7 -0.84 5.12 -22.00
CA LEU A 7 -2.00 4.65 -21.26
C LEU A 7 -2.36 3.22 -21.69
N PRO A 8 -2.83 2.34 -20.77
CA PRO A 8 -3.05 2.58 -19.34
C PRO A 8 -1.74 2.57 -18.53
N ILE A 9 -1.68 3.43 -17.50
CA ILE A 9 -0.58 3.42 -16.53
C ILE A 9 -0.94 2.43 -15.43
N GLU A 10 -0.08 1.44 -15.24
CA GLU A 10 -0.22 0.40 -14.22
C GLU A 10 0.85 0.57 -13.16
N LEU A 11 0.40 0.76 -11.92
CA LEU A 11 1.29 0.97 -10.77
C LEU A 11 1.22 -0.23 -9.84
N TYR A 12 2.39 -0.69 -9.42
CA TYR A 12 2.57 -1.90 -8.64
C TYR A 12 3.08 -1.57 -7.23
N TYR A 13 2.83 -2.45 -6.27
CA TYR A 13 3.50 -2.35 -4.97
C TYR A 13 5.01 -2.55 -5.15
N SER A 14 5.80 -1.83 -4.36
CA SER A 14 7.25 -2.02 -4.33
C SER A 14 7.60 -3.43 -3.81
N ASN A 15 8.61 -4.07 -4.41
CA ASN A 15 9.12 -5.36 -3.93
C ASN A 15 9.55 -5.28 -2.46
N LYS A 16 10.06 -4.12 -2.01
CA LYS A 16 10.43 -3.90 -0.60
C LYS A 16 9.21 -4.05 0.32
N PHE A 17 8.07 -3.53 -0.10
CA PHE A 17 6.82 -3.64 0.64
C PHE A 17 6.34 -5.11 0.70
N LEU A 18 6.36 -5.82 -0.43
CA LEU A 18 5.96 -7.23 -0.48
C LEU A 18 6.86 -8.14 0.36
N LEU A 19 8.18 -8.00 0.25
CA LEU A 19 9.15 -8.76 1.05
C LEU A 19 8.98 -8.47 2.54
N PHE A 20 8.72 -7.22 2.90
CA PHE A 20 8.48 -6.83 4.28
C PHE A 20 7.18 -7.42 4.84
N SER A 21 6.08 -7.37 4.09
CA SER A 21 4.82 -8.03 4.48
C SER A 21 5.00 -9.54 4.66
N LEU A 22 5.86 -10.16 3.85
CA LEU A 22 6.21 -11.58 4.00
C LEU A 22 6.98 -11.87 5.30
N VAL A 23 7.92 -11.00 5.69
CA VAL A 23 8.64 -11.10 6.98
C VAL A 23 7.66 -10.96 8.16
N ILE A 24 6.73 -9.99 8.11
CA ILE A 24 5.70 -9.83 9.16
C ILE A 24 4.83 -11.08 9.26
N GLY A 25 4.31 -11.56 8.13
CA GLY A 25 3.47 -12.75 8.11
C GLY A 25 4.20 -13.98 8.66
N GLY A 26 5.48 -14.14 8.34
CA GLY A 26 6.34 -15.17 8.92
C GLY A 26 6.54 -15.03 10.42
N ALA A 27 6.75 -13.81 10.93
CA ALA A 27 6.90 -13.58 12.36
C ALA A 27 5.63 -13.86 13.15
N MET A 28 4.45 -13.57 12.59
CA MET A 28 3.16 -13.90 13.20
C MET A 28 2.96 -15.42 13.36
N ILE A 29 3.45 -16.21 12.40
CA ILE A 29 3.45 -17.68 12.47
C ILE A 29 4.43 -18.15 13.56
N TRP A 30 5.62 -17.56 13.64
CA TRP A 30 6.63 -17.94 14.63
C TRP A 30 6.20 -17.62 16.08
N ILE A 31 5.48 -16.53 16.31
CA ILE A 31 4.92 -16.18 17.63
C ILE A 31 3.97 -17.28 18.14
N GLU A 32 3.17 -17.88 17.26
CA GLU A 32 2.26 -18.96 17.65
C GLU A 32 3.01 -20.23 18.05
N GLN A 33 4.00 -20.64 17.26
CA GLN A 33 4.87 -21.79 17.60
C GLN A 33 5.53 -21.62 18.97
N THR A 34 5.98 -20.40 19.27
CA THR A 34 6.64 -20.10 20.53
C THR A 34 5.64 -20.11 21.70
N MET A 35 4.51 -19.41 21.56
CA MET A 35 3.49 -19.30 22.62
C MET A 35 2.82 -20.63 22.96
N ASN A 36 2.61 -21.51 21.98
CA ASN A 36 2.04 -22.84 22.19
C ASN A 36 2.97 -23.76 23.01
N THR A 37 4.26 -23.46 23.10
CA THR A 37 5.24 -24.25 23.86
C THR A 37 5.53 -23.71 25.26
N THR A 38 5.24 -22.43 25.51
CA THR A 38 5.67 -21.73 26.74
C THR A 38 4.52 -21.33 27.67
N THR A 39 3.28 -21.37 27.21
CA THR A 39 2.15 -20.72 27.89
C THR A 39 0.93 -21.65 27.95
N ASP A 40 0.45 -21.96 29.16
CA ASP A 40 -0.77 -22.76 29.38
C ASP A 40 -2.06 -21.91 29.44
N ASP A 41 -1.96 -20.60 29.23
CA ASP A 41 -3.10 -19.69 29.22
C ASP A 41 -3.88 -19.79 27.90
N TRP A 42 -5.10 -20.33 27.99
CA TRP A 42 -6.02 -20.49 26.87
C TRP A 42 -6.32 -19.17 26.14
N PHE A 43 -6.34 -18.03 26.84
CA PHE A 43 -6.58 -16.72 26.20
C PHE A 43 -5.43 -16.36 25.26
N MET A 44 -4.18 -16.53 25.71
CA MET A 44 -2.98 -16.26 24.92
C MET A 44 -2.85 -17.22 23.72
N ILE A 45 -3.17 -18.50 23.92
CA ILE A 45 -3.20 -19.50 22.84
C ILE A 45 -4.25 -19.13 21.78
N THR A 46 -5.42 -18.65 22.20
CA THR A 46 -6.48 -18.27 21.24
C THR A 46 -6.05 -17.07 20.39
N ILE A 47 -5.41 -16.06 20.99
CA ILE A 47 -4.86 -14.91 20.26
C ILE A 47 -3.73 -15.33 19.31
N SER A 48 -2.87 -16.26 19.73
CA SER A 48 -1.75 -16.71 18.91
C SER A 48 -2.23 -17.48 17.67
N ILE A 49 -3.22 -18.36 17.82
CA ILE A 49 -3.84 -19.06 16.69
C ILE A 49 -4.48 -18.07 15.71
N LEU A 50 -5.22 -17.07 16.21
CA LEU A 50 -5.81 -16.04 15.35
C LEU A 50 -4.72 -15.27 14.59
N SER A 51 -3.64 -14.89 15.28
CA SER A 51 -2.47 -14.24 14.67
C SER A 51 -1.83 -15.10 13.58
N MET A 52 -1.65 -16.41 13.82
CA MET A 52 -1.11 -17.34 12.81
C MET A 52 -1.99 -17.39 11.56
N VAL A 53 -3.31 -17.53 11.72
CA VAL A 53 -4.24 -17.55 10.58
C VAL A 53 -4.11 -16.27 9.75
N PHE A 54 -4.05 -15.10 10.40
CA PHE A 54 -3.79 -13.84 9.70
C PHE A 54 -2.41 -13.80 9.03
N GLY A 55 -1.36 -14.30 9.69
CA GLY A 55 -0.01 -14.38 9.15
C GLY A 55 0.06 -15.22 7.89
N VAL A 56 -0.55 -16.41 7.89
CA VAL A 56 -0.63 -17.31 6.72
C VAL A 56 -1.35 -16.62 5.55
N LEU A 57 -2.46 -15.93 5.82
CA LEU A 57 -3.18 -15.18 4.79
C LEU A 57 -2.31 -14.07 4.18
N ILE A 58 -1.57 -13.33 5.00
CA ILE A 58 -0.65 -12.28 4.52
C ILE A 58 0.44 -12.88 3.64
N VAL A 59 1.10 -13.95 4.09
CA VAL A 59 2.16 -14.63 3.33
C VAL A 59 1.60 -15.14 2.00
N LEU A 60 0.44 -15.80 2.01
CA LEU A 60 -0.20 -16.32 0.81
C LEU A 60 -0.47 -15.20 -0.21
N VAL A 61 -1.06 -14.08 0.22
CA VAL A 61 -1.31 -12.93 -0.66
C VAL A 61 0.00 -12.38 -1.21
N CYS A 62 1.04 -12.21 -0.37
CA CYS A 62 2.33 -11.68 -0.81
C CYS A 62 3.01 -12.59 -1.83
N VAL A 63 3.01 -13.91 -1.61
CA VAL A 63 3.58 -14.88 -2.55
C VAL A 63 2.85 -14.84 -3.89
N ILE A 64 1.51 -14.80 -3.88
CA ILE A 64 0.74 -14.68 -5.11
C ILE A 64 1.05 -13.36 -5.82
N SER A 65 1.16 -12.24 -5.09
CA SER A 65 1.52 -10.93 -5.66
C SER A 65 2.95 -10.86 -6.20
N LEU A 66 3.87 -11.69 -5.70
CA LEU A 66 5.24 -11.80 -6.22
C LEU A 66 5.30 -12.64 -7.51
N ILE A 67 4.51 -13.73 -7.58
CA ILE A 67 4.46 -14.62 -8.76
C ILE A 67 3.66 -13.97 -9.89
N ASN A 68 2.49 -13.41 -9.56
CA ASN A 68 1.56 -12.79 -10.49
C ASN A 68 1.28 -11.36 -10.01
N PRO A 69 2.15 -10.38 -10.32
CA PRO A 69 1.97 -9.01 -9.88
C PRO A 69 0.66 -8.46 -10.46
N THR A 70 -0.23 -8.04 -9.56
CA THR A 70 -1.44 -7.33 -9.95
C THR A 70 -1.26 -5.84 -9.68
N PRO A 71 -1.70 -4.96 -10.60
CA PRO A 71 -1.56 -3.53 -10.40
C PRO A 71 -2.40 -3.08 -9.20
N ALA A 72 -1.80 -2.29 -8.32
CA ALA A 72 -2.44 -1.69 -7.15
C ALA A 72 -3.26 -0.46 -7.54
N LEU A 73 -2.81 0.28 -8.56
CA LEU A 73 -3.52 1.42 -9.12
C LEU A 73 -3.40 1.38 -10.65
N VAL A 74 -4.52 1.56 -11.34
CA VAL A 74 -4.56 1.64 -12.80
C VAL A 74 -5.19 2.96 -13.19
N ILE A 75 -4.46 3.76 -13.95
CA ILE A 75 -4.91 5.04 -14.52
C ILE A 75 -5.12 4.81 -16.01
N THR A 76 -6.36 4.91 -16.46
CA THR A 76 -6.72 4.81 -17.88
C THR A 76 -7.17 6.17 -18.39
N ARG A 77 -7.43 6.29 -19.70
CA ARG A 77 -7.94 7.53 -20.30
C ARG A 77 -9.22 8.07 -19.66
N TYR A 78 -10.10 7.21 -19.14
CA TYR A 78 -11.45 7.61 -18.70
C TYR A 78 -11.76 7.30 -17.24
N ARG A 79 -10.91 6.52 -16.57
CA ARG A 79 -11.14 6.06 -15.20
C ARG A 79 -9.83 5.82 -14.45
N ILE A 80 -9.90 5.99 -13.14
CA ILE A 80 -8.93 5.50 -12.18
C ILE A 80 -9.55 4.30 -11.46
N SER A 81 -8.79 3.22 -11.30
CA SER A 81 -9.19 2.11 -10.44
C SER A 81 -8.08 1.75 -9.49
N GLY A 82 -8.37 1.81 -8.19
CA GLY A 82 -7.47 1.36 -7.14
C GLY A 82 -7.92 0.04 -6.52
N GLY A 83 -6.96 -0.74 -6.02
CA GLY A 83 -7.18 -1.97 -5.27
C GLY A 83 -6.53 -3.20 -5.90
N HIS A 84 -6.12 -4.13 -5.04
CA HIS A 84 -5.51 -5.40 -5.47
C HIS A 84 -6.50 -6.22 -6.30
N GLY A 85 -6.08 -6.73 -7.46
CA GLY A 85 -6.94 -7.47 -8.39
C GLY A 85 -7.65 -8.66 -7.74
N LEU A 86 -7.00 -9.35 -6.80
CA LEU A 86 -7.60 -10.46 -6.03
C LEU A 86 -8.72 -9.97 -5.10
N LEU A 87 -8.52 -8.87 -4.36
CA LEU A 87 -9.55 -8.32 -3.47
C LEU A 87 -10.75 -7.79 -4.25
N LYS A 88 -10.50 -7.21 -5.43
CA LYS A 88 -11.56 -6.76 -6.34
C LYS A 88 -12.42 -7.92 -6.83
N ARG A 89 -11.79 -9.06 -7.18
CA ARG A 89 -12.47 -10.29 -7.62
C ARG A 89 -13.22 -10.97 -6.47
N LEU A 90 -12.64 -10.98 -5.27
CA LEU A 90 -13.21 -11.63 -4.09
C LEU A 90 -14.40 -10.85 -3.51
N LEU A 91 -14.32 -9.51 -3.47
CA LEU A 91 -15.34 -8.64 -2.87
C LEU A 91 -16.36 -8.09 -3.88
N ASN A 92 -16.24 -8.45 -5.16
CA ASN A 92 -17.03 -7.95 -6.29
C ASN A 92 -17.24 -6.41 -6.27
N LYS A 93 -16.25 -5.67 -5.76
CA LYS A 93 -16.36 -4.23 -5.54
C LYS A 93 -15.57 -3.52 -6.63
N ASN A 94 -16.27 -3.01 -7.63
CA ASN A 94 -15.67 -2.18 -8.66
C ASN A 94 -15.34 -0.79 -8.10
N ASN A 95 -14.14 -0.64 -7.54
CA ASN A 95 -13.60 0.64 -7.07
C ASN A 95 -13.08 1.52 -8.24
N ALA A 96 -13.75 1.48 -9.39
CA ALA A 96 -13.41 2.30 -10.54
C ALA A 96 -14.16 3.64 -10.47
N ILE A 97 -13.43 4.74 -10.55
CA ILE A 97 -13.97 6.10 -10.56
C ILE A 97 -13.72 6.67 -11.95
N ALA A 98 -14.78 7.07 -12.65
CA ALA A 98 -14.64 7.69 -13.96
C ALA A 98 -14.27 9.17 -13.82
N PHE A 99 -13.34 9.64 -14.65
CA PHE A 99 -12.89 11.05 -14.63
C PHE A 99 -14.03 12.04 -14.92
N LYS A 100 -15.01 11.63 -15.73
CA LYS A 100 -16.19 12.45 -16.03
C LYS A 100 -17.06 12.75 -14.81
N ASP A 101 -17.00 11.91 -13.78
CA ASP A 101 -17.82 12.02 -12.57
C ASP A 101 -17.09 12.82 -11.48
N ILE A 102 -15.80 13.08 -11.68
CA ILE A 102 -14.96 13.89 -10.81
C ILE A 102 -15.20 15.37 -11.11
N HIS A 103 -15.40 16.15 -10.06
CA HIS A 103 -15.49 17.60 -10.10
C HIS A 103 -14.14 18.26 -9.80
N SER A 104 -13.46 17.82 -8.75
CA SER A 104 -12.12 18.28 -8.40
C SER A 104 -11.28 17.16 -7.76
N LEU A 105 -9.96 17.33 -7.84
CA LEU A 105 -8.95 16.47 -7.25
C LEU A 105 -7.99 17.32 -6.42
N GLU A 106 -7.78 16.93 -5.17
CA GLU A 106 -6.86 17.61 -4.26
C GLU A 106 -5.93 16.56 -3.64
N LEU A 107 -4.65 16.92 -3.50
CA LEU A 107 -3.68 16.12 -2.76
C LEU A 107 -3.63 16.66 -1.34
N ASP A 108 -3.94 15.81 -0.37
CA ASP A 108 -3.92 16.14 1.05
C ASP A 108 -3.13 15.08 1.82
N TYR A 109 -2.79 15.37 3.08
CA TYR A 109 -2.11 14.43 3.95
C TYR A 109 -2.67 14.49 5.37
N HIS A 110 -2.68 13.33 6.02
CA HIS A 110 -2.95 13.27 7.45
C HIS A 110 -1.65 12.93 8.20
N THR A 111 -1.33 13.71 9.24
CA THR A 111 -0.16 13.43 10.09
C THR A 111 -0.58 12.51 11.23
N HIS A 112 0.10 11.37 11.38
CA HIS A 112 -0.04 10.51 12.54
C HIS A 112 1.34 10.19 13.11
N LYS A 113 1.60 10.61 14.35
CA LYS A 113 2.90 10.41 15.04
C LYS A 113 4.09 10.84 14.17
N ASP A 114 4.04 12.08 13.69
CA ASP A 114 5.05 12.71 12.82
C ASP A 114 5.25 12.06 11.44
N VAL A 115 4.38 11.12 11.06
CA VAL A 115 4.37 10.55 9.72
C VAL A 115 3.21 11.11 8.91
N LYS A 116 3.53 11.66 7.74
CA LYS A 116 2.53 12.10 6.75
C LYS A 116 2.04 10.91 5.95
N HIS A 117 0.72 10.76 5.92
CA HIS A 117 0.03 9.80 5.08
C HIS A 117 -0.75 10.53 4.01
N TRP A 118 -0.26 10.44 2.78
CA TRP A 118 -0.83 11.10 1.63
C TRP A 118 -2.09 10.40 1.12
N HIS A 119 -3.05 11.20 0.69
CA HIS A 119 -4.26 10.71 0.05
C HIS A 119 -4.79 11.74 -0.96
N ILE A 120 -5.45 11.26 -2.01
CA ILE A 120 -6.18 12.13 -2.93
C ILE A 120 -7.61 12.26 -2.41
N VAL A 121 -8.04 13.50 -2.22
CA VAL A 121 -9.43 13.86 -2.00
C VAL A 121 -10.09 14.04 -3.37
N ILE A 122 -11.05 13.18 -3.67
CA ILE A 122 -11.82 13.19 -4.92
C ILE A 122 -13.21 13.72 -4.60
N LEU A 123 -13.53 14.91 -5.07
CA LEU A 123 -14.88 15.45 -5.00
C LEU A 123 -15.64 15.06 -6.27
N LEU A 124 -16.71 14.28 -6.10
CA LEU A 124 -17.57 13.90 -7.21
C LEU A 124 -18.60 14.98 -7.51
N LYS A 125 -19.10 15.01 -8.75
CA LYS A 125 -20.16 15.95 -9.19
C LYS A 125 -21.46 15.83 -8.40
N ASN A 126 -21.70 14.68 -7.76
CA ASN A 126 -22.85 14.46 -6.87
C ASN A 126 -22.61 14.99 -5.42
N GLY A 127 -21.51 15.72 -5.19
CA GLY A 127 -21.15 16.27 -3.87
C GLY A 127 -20.48 15.27 -2.92
N LYS A 128 -20.35 14.00 -3.29
CA LYS A 128 -19.70 12.98 -2.45
C LYS A 128 -18.18 13.13 -2.50
N LYS A 129 -17.55 13.13 -1.32
CA LYS A 129 -16.08 13.06 -1.18
C LYS A 129 -15.63 11.60 -1.06
N LEU A 130 -14.58 11.24 -1.81
CA LEU A 130 -13.88 9.98 -1.69
C LEU A 130 -12.42 10.26 -1.33
N TYR A 131 -11.85 9.40 -0.49
CA TYR A 131 -10.47 9.49 -0.07
C TYR A 131 -9.73 8.28 -0.64
N LEU A 132 -8.79 8.52 -1.55
CA LEU A 132 -7.95 7.49 -2.14
C LEU A 132 -6.57 7.56 -1.47
N PRO A 133 -6.22 6.64 -0.55
CA PRO A 133 -4.90 6.63 0.03
C PRO A 133 -3.85 6.33 -1.04
N ILE A 134 -2.77 7.10 -1.06
CA ILE A 134 -1.67 6.92 -2.02
C ILE A 134 -0.37 6.69 -1.26
N ARG A 135 0.46 5.85 -1.84
CA ARG A 135 1.80 5.54 -1.37
C ARG A 135 2.71 5.50 -2.57
N SER A 136 4.01 5.59 -2.33
CA SER A 136 5.00 5.32 -3.36
C SER A 136 4.77 3.93 -3.98
N MET A 137 4.71 3.91 -5.31
CA MET A 137 4.46 2.72 -6.12
C MET A 137 5.56 2.55 -7.16
N LYS A 138 5.60 1.37 -7.77
CA LYS A 138 6.52 1.03 -8.84
C LYS A 138 5.80 1.17 -10.19
N TYR A 139 6.38 1.96 -11.08
CA TYR A 139 6.01 2.00 -12.50
C TYR A 139 7.17 1.38 -13.29
N GLU A 140 6.91 0.27 -14.00
CA GLU A 140 7.93 -0.53 -14.67
C GLU A 140 9.13 -0.88 -13.77
N THR A 141 10.23 -0.15 -13.85
CA THR A 141 11.44 -0.33 -13.02
C THR A 141 11.69 0.85 -12.06
N VAL A 142 10.94 1.93 -12.19
CA VAL A 142 11.12 3.19 -11.46
C VAL A 142 10.17 3.24 -10.27
N ILE A 143 10.67 3.73 -9.14
CA ILE A 143 9.84 4.03 -7.98
C ILE A 143 9.32 5.44 -8.14
N ILE A 144 8.01 5.58 -8.11
CA ILE A 144 7.32 6.87 -8.23
C ILE A 144 6.70 7.24 -6.89
N ASN A 145 6.70 8.53 -6.57
CA ASN A 145 6.21 9.06 -5.30
C ASN A 145 4.73 9.49 -5.36
N GLU A 146 4.18 9.88 -4.21
CA GLU A 146 2.78 10.23 -4.04
C GLU A 146 2.39 11.49 -4.84
N LYS A 147 3.29 12.49 -4.94
CA LYS A 147 3.08 13.72 -5.72
C LYS A 147 3.10 13.44 -7.22
N GLU A 148 4.01 12.59 -7.68
CA GLU A 148 4.10 12.12 -9.06
C GLU A 148 2.83 11.38 -9.47
N ILE A 149 2.35 10.48 -8.61
CA ILE A 149 1.09 9.75 -8.84
C ILE A 149 -0.08 10.74 -8.96
N PHE A 150 -0.16 11.74 -8.06
CA PHE A 150 -1.19 12.78 -8.13
C PHE A 150 -1.07 13.60 -9.43
N HIS A 151 0.13 14.00 -9.82
CA HIS A 151 0.38 14.75 -11.03
C HIS A 151 -0.11 13.98 -12.27
N LEU A 152 0.25 12.70 -12.40
CA LEU A 152 -0.20 11.83 -13.49
C LEU A 152 -1.74 11.72 -13.54
N ILE A 153 -2.38 11.54 -12.39
CA ILE A 153 -3.84 11.48 -12.27
C ILE A 153 -4.48 12.81 -12.72
N ASN A 154 -3.93 13.93 -12.26
CA ASN A 154 -4.45 15.25 -12.56
C ASN A 154 -4.28 15.61 -14.05
N GLN A 155 -3.14 15.29 -14.66
CA GLN A 155 -2.93 15.46 -16.10
C GLN A 155 -3.96 14.69 -16.93
N VAL A 156 -4.20 13.42 -16.60
CA VAL A 156 -5.20 12.60 -17.32
C VAL A 156 -6.62 13.15 -17.09
N HIS A 157 -6.93 13.62 -15.87
CA HIS A 157 -8.21 14.27 -15.57
C HIS A 157 -8.45 15.53 -16.41
N GLN A 158 -7.41 16.35 -16.60
CA GLN A 158 -7.43 17.57 -17.40
C GLN A 158 -7.44 17.32 -18.92
N GLY A 159 -7.27 16.05 -19.34
CA GLY A 159 -7.25 15.67 -20.76
C GLY A 159 -5.87 15.76 -21.42
N ASN A 160 -4.81 15.98 -20.64
CA ASN A 160 -3.43 16.02 -21.13
C ASN A 160 -2.93 14.58 -21.35
N ILE A 161 -3.11 14.09 -22.58
CA ILE A 161 -2.79 12.71 -22.99
C ILE A 161 -1.87 12.75 -24.22
N PRO A 162 -0.74 12.03 -24.23
CA PRO A 162 -0.19 11.22 -23.13
C PRO A 162 0.36 12.08 -21.98
N PRO A 163 0.17 11.66 -20.72
CA PRO A 163 0.73 12.35 -19.56
C PRO A 163 2.26 12.31 -19.59
N THR A 164 2.90 13.29 -18.95
CA THR A 164 4.36 13.35 -18.82
C THR A 164 4.81 13.05 -17.40
N PHE A 165 5.94 12.38 -17.28
CA PHE A 165 6.59 12.21 -16.00
C PHE A 165 7.25 13.53 -15.56
N GLU A 166 7.08 13.90 -14.31
CA GLU A 166 7.74 15.06 -13.70
C GLU A 166 8.29 14.57 -12.35
N ASP A 167 9.61 14.67 -12.15
CA ASP A 167 10.26 14.21 -10.92
C ASP A 167 10.00 15.23 -9.80
N PHE A 168 9.34 14.79 -8.73
CA PHE A 168 9.07 15.64 -7.58
C PHE A 168 9.99 15.27 -6.44
N ASP A 169 10.95 16.14 -6.10
CA ASP A 169 11.77 15.86 -4.93
C ASP A 169 10.92 15.95 -3.66
N MET A 170 10.95 14.88 -2.87
CA MET A 170 10.27 14.79 -1.58
C MET A 170 11.31 14.67 -0.49
N ASP A 171 11.16 15.50 0.54
CA ASP A 171 12.00 15.46 1.74
C ASP A 171 12.07 14.05 2.32
N ILE A 172 13.26 13.67 2.79
CA ILE A 172 13.55 12.38 3.42
C ILE A 172 12.66 12.15 4.64
N HIS A 173 12.30 13.22 5.37
CA HIS A 173 11.34 13.14 6.48
C HIS A 173 9.92 12.77 6.02
N ASP A 174 9.51 13.19 4.83
CA ASP A 174 8.20 12.83 4.24
C ASP A 174 8.22 11.42 3.65
N ARG A 175 9.40 10.85 3.37
CA ARG A 175 9.58 9.45 2.93
C ARG A 175 9.59 8.45 4.08
N MET A 176 9.81 8.89 5.32
CA MET A 176 9.91 8.00 6.48
C MET A 176 8.51 7.49 6.86
N THR A 177 8.14 6.36 6.26
CA THR A 177 6.85 5.72 6.51
C THR A 177 6.82 5.19 7.94
N THR A 178 5.68 5.27 8.63
CA THR A 178 5.41 4.74 9.99
C THR A 178 5.89 3.30 10.15
N TRP A 179 5.96 2.58 9.04
CA TRP A 179 6.48 1.23 8.91
C TRP A 179 7.99 1.09 9.17
N GLY A 180 8.81 2.09 8.86
CA GLY A 180 10.24 2.13 9.19
C GLY A 180 10.50 2.34 10.70
N LEU A 181 9.66 3.14 11.36
CA LEU A 181 9.67 3.29 12.83
C LEU A 181 9.10 2.05 13.53
N PHE A 182 8.02 1.46 12.99
CA PHE A 182 7.51 0.15 13.44
C PHE A 182 8.56 -0.95 13.28
N MET A 183 9.38 -0.90 12.22
CA MET A 183 10.48 -1.83 11.98
C MET A 183 11.55 -1.75 13.06
N ILE A 184 11.96 -0.54 13.46
CA ILE A 184 12.91 -0.36 14.56
C ILE A 184 12.29 -0.90 15.86
N GLY A 185 11.04 -0.53 16.14
CA GLY A 185 10.31 -1.02 17.32
C GLY A 185 10.16 -2.55 17.35
N PHE A 186 9.85 -3.17 16.20
CA PHE A 186 9.64 -4.61 16.07
C PHE A 186 10.94 -5.41 16.18
N VAL A 187 12.02 -4.95 15.54
CA VAL A 187 13.35 -5.57 15.66
C VAL A 187 13.86 -5.47 17.11
N VAL A 188 13.68 -4.31 17.75
CA VAL A 188 14.02 -4.14 19.18
C VAL A 188 13.16 -5.06 20.05
N LEU A 189 11.85 -5.17 19.78
CA LEU A 189 10.97 -6.08 20.53
C LEU A 189 11.41 -7.54 20.38
N MET A 190 11.74 -8.00 19.18
CA MET A 190 12.21 -9.36 18.92
C MET A 190 13.56 -9.64 19.62
N LEU A 191 14.47 -8.66 19.65
CA LEU A 191 15.74 -8.78 20.38
C LEU A 191 15.55 -8.82 21.89
N VAL A 192 14.60 -8.05 22.42
CA VAL A 192 14.28 -8.03 23.86
C VAL A 192 13.61 -9.35 24.28
N VAL A 193 12.63 -9.83 23.50
CA VAL A 193 11.97 -11.13 23.76
C VAL A 193 12.96 -12.28 23.64
N GLY A 194 13.81 -12.29 22.61
CA GLY A 194 14.84 -13.32 22.43
C GLY A 194 15.91 -13.35 23.52
N ASN A 195 16.20 -12.20 24.16
CA ASN A 195 17.10 -12.14 25.32
C ASN A 195 16.42 -12.48 26.66
N LEU A 196 15.10 -12.29 26.78
CA LEU A 196 14.33 -12.67 27.97
C LEU A 196 14.02 -14.17 28.05
N MET A 197 14.15 -14.89 26.93
CA MET A 197 13.97 -16.36 26.85
C MET A 197 15.29 -17.15 27.06
N LYS A 198 16.37 -16.48 27.49
CA LYS A 198 17.60 -17.09 28.01
C LYS A 198 17.62 -17.00 29.52
#